data_AF-A0AAD3MVU0-F1
#
_entry.id   AF-A0AAD3MVU0-F1
#
_cell.length_a   1.000
_cell.length_b   1.000
_cell.length_c   1.000
_cell.angle_alpha   90.00
_cell.angle_beta   90.00
_cell.angle_gamma   90.00
#
_symmetry.space_group_name_H-M   'P 1'
#
loop_
_entity.id
_entity.type
_entity.pdbx_description
1 polymer ?
#
loop_
_entity_poly.entity_id
_entity_poly.type
_entity_poly.pdbx_seq_one_letter_code
_entity_poly.pdbx_strand_id
1 'polypeptide(L)'
;MSDNESLHKALQIRQLNSASTTGIEIAKTNGAKYRLGPELEICGYGCADHFYESDTLLHSFQVLKKLLESPITKDIICDVGMPIMHHNVRYNCRVLFLN
;
A
#
# COMPACT_ATOMS: atom_id res chain seq x y z
N MET A 1 22.55 13.63 -5.04
CA MET A 1 22.44 12.28 -4.43
C MET A 1 20.99 11.90 -4.09
N SER A 2 20.04 12.84 -4.03
CA SER A 2 18.62 12.61 -3.69
C SER A 2 17.83 11.76 -4.70
N ASP A 3 18.06 11.94 -6.01
CA ASP A 3 17.06 11.49 -7.00
C ASP A 3 17.08 9.97 -7.25
N ASN A 4 18.24 9.31 -7.10
CA ASN A 4 18.35 7.85 -7.28
C ASN A 4 17.72 7.06 -6.14
N GLU A 5 17.72 7.61 -4.92
CA GLU A 5 17.21 6.93 -3.74
C GLU A 5 15.67 6.98 -3.70
N SER A 6 15.09 8.13 -4.06
CA SER A 6 13.65 8.27 -4.29
C SER A 6 13.14 7.33 -5.40
N LEU A 7 13.92 7.17 -6.48
CA LEU A 7 13.56 6.24 -7.56
C LEU A 7 13.55 4.78 -7.08
N HIS A 8 14.54 4.38 -6.27
CA HIS A 8 14.62 3.02 -5.73
C HIS A 8 13.43 2.71 -4.81
N LYS A 9 13.03 3.66 -3.95
CA LYS A 9 11.84 3.55 -3.10
C LYS A 9 10.57 3.43 -3.91
N ALA A 10 10.40 4.26 -4.94
CA ALA A 10 9.27 4.18 -5.84
C ALA A 10 9.18 2.81 -6.54
N LEU A 11 10.32 2.22 -6.92
CA LEU A 11 10.37 0.89 -7.53
C LEU A 11 9.97 -0.22 -6.55
N GLN A 12 10.45 -0.16 -5.30
CA GLN A 12 10.12 -1.15 -4.28
C GLN A 12 8.62 -1.10 -3.91
N ILE A 13 8.08 0.10 -3.69
CA ILE A 13 6.64 0.32 -3.41
C ILE A 13 5.77 -0.16 -4.59
N ARG A 14 6.24 -0.01 -5.83
CA ARG A 14 5.55 -0.53 -7.02
C ARG A 14 5.54 -2.05 -7.09
N GLN A 15 6.60 -2.73 -6.68
CA GLN A 15 6.63 -4.20 -6.63
C GLN A 15 5.62 -4.74 -5.61
N LEU A 16 5.51 -4.11 -4.45
CA LEU A 16 4.56 -4.50 -3.40
C LEU A 16 3.09 -4.29 -3.80
N ASN A 17 2.81 -3.25 -4.59
CA ASN A 17 1.50 -3.08 -5.21
C ASN A 17 1.09 -4.31 -6.03
N SER A 18 2.01 -4.87 -6.84
CA SER A 18 1.76 -6.08 -7.63
C SER A 18 1.39 -7.29 -6.75
N ALA A 19 2.10 -7.47 -5.63
CA ALA A 19 1.79 -8.54 -4.68
C ALA A 19 0.39 -8.36 -4.05
N SER A 20 0.02 -7.12 -3.71
CA SER A 20 -1.30 -6.80 -3.17
C SER A 20 -2.41 -7.12 -4.17
N THR A 21 -2.24 -6.72 -5.43
CA THR A 21 -3.22 -6.98 -6.49
C THR A 21 -3.43 -8.48 -6.73
N THR A 22 -2.34 -9.26 -6.78
CA THR A 22 -2.40 -10.72 -6.95
C THR A 22 -3.12 -11.38 -5.76
N GLY A 23 -2.83 -10.94 -4.53
CA GLY A 23 -3.51 -11.45 -3.34
C GLY A 23 -5.02 -11.18 -3.33
N ILE A 24 -5.43 -9.99 -3.78
CA ILE A 24 -6.85 -9.61 -3.92
C ILE A 24 -7.54 -10.46 -4.99
N GLU A 25 -6.89 -10.67 -6.14
CA GLU A 25 -7.42 -11.48 -7.23
C GLU A 25 -7.65 -12.94 -6.81
N ILE A 26 -6.67 -13.55 -6.11
CA ILE A 26 -6.81 -14.91 -5.56
C ILE A 26 -7.97 -14.97 -4.55
N ALA A 27 -8.06 -14.00 -3.64
CA ALA A 27 -9.14 -13.96 -2.66
C ALA A 27 -10.52 -13.89 -3.33
N LYS A 28 -10.67 -13.01 -4.33
CA LYS A 28 -11.92 -12.89 -5.12
C LYS A 28 -12.25 -14.16 -5.88
N THR A 29 -11.26 -14.79 -6.50
CA THR A 29 -11.45 -16.06 -7.25
C THR A 29 -11.95 -17.17 -6.32
N ASN A 30 -11.55 -17.16 -5.05
CA ASN A 30 -12.05 -18.07 -4.02
C ASN A 30 -13.37 -17.63 -3.36
N GLY A 31 -14.04 -16.60 -3.89
CA GLY A 31 -15.32 -16.12 -3.39
C GLY A 31 -15.26 -15.28 -2.11
N ALA A 32 -14.07 -14.83 -1.69
CA ALA A 32 -13.94 -13.99 -0.50
C ALA A 32 -14.60 -12.62 -0.69
N LYS A 33 -15.20 -12.09 0.38
CA LYS A 33 -15.75 -10.73 0.46
C LYS A 33 -14.88 -9.77 1.26
N TYR A 34 -13.83 -10.28 1.88
CA TYR A 34 -12.86 -9.53 2.66
C TYR A 34 -11.46 -10.09 2.41
N ARG A 35 -10.49 -9.22 2.14
CA ARG A 35 -9.07 -9.58 2.01
C ARG A 35 -8.27 -8.80 3.05
N LEU A 36 -7.58 -9.56 3.90
CA LEU A 36 -6.63 -9.04 4.88
C LEU A 36 -5.21 -9.05 4.29
N GLY A 37 -4.56 -7.89 4.25
CA GLY A 37 -3.14 -7.76 3.92
C GLY A 37 -2.24 -7.72 5.15
N PRO A 38 -0.93 -8.00 5.01
CA PRO A 38 0.05 -7.84 6.09
C PRO A 38 0.19 -6.38 6.59
N GLU A 39 0.92 -6.21 7.68
CA GLU A 39 1.29 -4.90 8.21
C GLU A 39 2.18 -4.13 7.22
N LEU A 40 1.87 -2.83 7.06
CA LEU A 40 2.60 -1.91 6.17
C LEU A 40 2.86 -2.47 4.75
N GLU A 41 1.98 -3.32 4.22
CA GLU A 41 2.24 -4.03 2.96
C GLU A 41 2.46 -3.10 1.75
N ILE A 42 1.90 -1.89 1.76
CA ILE A 42 2.02 -0.94 0.64
C ILE A 42 3.47 -0.47 0.50
N CYS A 43 4.11 -0.08 1.61
CA CYS A 43 5.48 0.42 1.60
C CYS A 43 6.52 -0.65 1.93
N GLY A 44 6.10 -1.72 2.59
CA GLY A 44 6.93 -2.73 3.21
C GLY A 44 7.21 -2.38 4.67
N TYR A 45 7.14 -3.39 5.55
CA TYR A 45 7.48 -3.23 6.97
C TYR A 45 8.94 -2.81 7.17
N GLY A 46 9.85 -3.34 6.33
CA GLY A 46 11.29 -3.15 6.45
C GLY A 46 11.85 -1.83 5.92
N CYS A 47 11.08 -0.73 5.91
CA CYS A 47 11.57 0.57 5.41
C CYS A 47 12.60 1.24 6.34
N ALA A 48 12.67 0.87 7.63
CA ALA A 48 13.58 1.50 8.60
C ALA A 48 13.51 3.05 8.54
N ASP A 49 14.64 3.73 8.48
CA ASP A 49 14.70 5.20 8.47
C ASP A 49 14.04 5.84 7.24
N HIS A 50 13.77 5.09 6.18
CA HIS A 50 13.00 5.59 5.04
C HIS A 50 11.57 5.94 5.40
N PHE A 51 11.05 5.50 6.55
CA PHE A 51 9.79 6.03 7.05
C PHE A 51 9.85 7.54 7.25
N TYR A 52 11.01 8.12 7.60
CA TYR A 52 11.19 9.57 7.82
C TYR A 52 11.06 10.42 6.56
N GLU A 53 11.23 9.82 5.39
CA GLU A 53 11.16 10.51 4.13
C GLU A 53 9.72 10.74 3.68
N SER A 54 9.43 11.95 3.18
CA SER A 54 8.12 12.30 2.63
C SER A 54 7.72 11.42 1.45
N ASP A 55 8.70 10.92 0.70
CA ASP A 55 8.48 10.11 -0.50
C ASP A 55 7.81 8.77 -0.18
N THR A 56 8.12 8.17 0.98
CA THR A 56 7.47 6.93 1.44
C THR A 56 5.97 7.15 1.64
N LEU A 57 5.57 8.28 2.23
CA LEU A 57 4.15 8.65 2.37
C LEU A 57 3.51 8.91 1.01
N LEU A 58 4.15 9.75 0.18
CA LEU A 58 3.63 10.13 -1.13
C LEU A 58 3.39 8.90 -2.03
N HIS A 59 4.39 8.03 -2.14
CA HIS A 59 4.29 6.84 -2.98
C HIS A 59 3.31 5.81 -2.43
N SER A 60 3.17 5.71 -1.10
CA SER A 60 2.12 4.87 -0.49
C SER A 60 0.73 5.34 -0.89
N PHE A 61 0.46 6.65 -0.88
CA PHE A 61 -0.81 7.20 -1.35
C PHE A 61 -1.03 7.01 -2.85
N GLN A 62 0.02 7.10 -3.67
CA GLN A 62 -0.08 6.82 -5.11
C GLN A 62 -0.43 5.35 -5.39
N VAL A 63 0.10 4.40 -4.61
CA VAL A 63 -0.31 2.99 -4.68
C VAL A 63 -1.74 2.80 -4.21
N LEU A 64 -2.13 3.41 -3.08
CA LEU A 64 -3.52 3.36 -2.62
C LEU A 64 -4.49 3.87 -3.68
N LYS A 65 -4.18 4.99 -4.35
CA LYS A 65 -4.96 5.50 -5.48
C LYS A 65 -5.13 4.45 -6.58
N LYS A 66 -4.05 3.77 -6.97
CA LYS A 66 -4.11 2.71 -8.00
C LYS A 66 -4.97 1.52 -7.56
N LEU A 67 -4.93 1.14 -6.29
CA LEU A 67 -5.79 0.09 -5.75
C LEU A 67 -7.27 0.51 -5.78
N LEU A 68 -7.56 1.77 -5.43
CA LEU A 68 -8.90 2.34 -5.50
C LEU A 68 -9.44 2.45 -6.94
N GLU A 69 -8.58 2.69 -7.93
CA GLU A 69 -8.97 2.77 -9.35
C GLU A 69 -9.04 1.38 -10.02
N SER A 70 -8.53 0.33 -9.38
CA SER A 70 -8.40 -0.99 -10.00
C SER A 70 -9.73 -1.77 -9.97
N PRO A 71 -10.18 -2.33 -11.11
CA PRO A 71 -11.41 -3.14 -11.15
C PRO A 71 -11.31 -4.42 -10.31
N ILE A 72 -10.09 -4.85 -9.98
CA ILE A 72 -9.89 -6.04 -9.14
C ILE A 72 -10.41 -5.80 -7.72
N THR A 73 -10.47 -4.57 -7.21
CA THR A 73 -10.89 -4.28 -5.83
C THR A 73 -12.40 -4.12 -5.68
N LYS A 74 -13.15 -4.19 -6.79
CA LYS A 74 -14.61 -4.08 -6.79
C LYS A 74 -15.28 -5.24 -6.04
N ASP A 75 -16.33 -4.95 -5.27
CA ASP A 75 -17.16 -5.93 -4.55
C ASP A 75 -16.39 -6.81 -3.53
N ILE A 76 -15.23 -6.35 -3.04
CA ILE A 76 -14.44 -6.96 -1.97
C ILE A 76 -13.88 -5.89 -1.03
N ILE A 77 -14.01 -6.08 0.29
CA ILE A 77 -13.37 -5.20 1.27
C ILE A 77 -11.88 -5.49 1.27
N CYS A 78 -11.07 -4.45 1.07
CA CYS A 78 -9.62 -4.53 1.13
C CYS A 78 -9.11 -3.85 2.41
N ASP A 79 -8.33 -4.60 3.20
CA ASP A 79 -7.66 -4.10 4.39
C ASP A 79 -6.15 -4.15 4.18
N VAL A 80 -5.54 -2.98 4.01
CA VAL A 80 -4.13 -2.80 3.64
C VAL A 80 -3.38 -1.97 4.68
N GLY A 81 -2.06 -2.15 4.78
CA GLY A 81 -1.21 -1.39 5.70
C GLY A 81 -0.39 -0.30 5.00
N MET A 82 -0.36 0.91 5.54
CA MET A 82 0.55 1.99 5.09
C MET A 82 0.82 3.04 6.18
N PRO A 83 1.93 3.81 6.09
CA PRO A 83 2.17 4.93 6.99
C PRO A 83 1.21 6.08 6.68
N ILE A 84 0.64 6.68 7.72
CA ILE A 84 -0.24 7.85 7.62
C ILE A 84 0.33 8.98 8.48
N MET A 85 0.42 10.17 7.91
CA MET A 85 0.71 11.39 8.64
C MET A 85 -0.60 12.05 9.07
N HIS A 86 -0.82 12.22 10.38
CA HIS A 86 -1.97 12.89 10.94
C HIS A 86 -1.52 13.85 12.04
N HIS A 87 -1.87 15.14 11.91
CA HIS A 87 -1.42 16.20 12.82
C HIS A 87 0.09 16.19 13.10
N ASN A 88 0.90 16.07 12.05
CA ASN A 88 2.37 16.00 12.12
C ASN A 88 2.94 14.81 12.92
N VAL A 89 2.11 13.81 13.22
CA VAL A 89 2.53 12.54 13.81
C VAL A 89 2.34 11.43 12.77
N ARG A 90 3.34 10.57 12.64
CA ARG A 90 3.30 9.43 11.72
C ARG A 90 2.83 8.19 12.46
N TYR A 91 1.81 7.53 11.91
CA TYR A 91 1.20 6.33 12.45
C TYR A 91 1.34 5.16 11.48
N ASN A 92 1.48 3.96 12.03
CA ASN A 92 1.32 2.72 11.31
C ASN A 92 -0.18 2.37 11.30
N CYS A 93 -0.80 2.41 10.12
CA CYS A 93 -2.25 2.36 10.00
C CYS A 93 -2.74 1.21 9.12
N ARG A 94 -3.95 0.77 9.43
CA ARG A 94 -4.81 -0.01 8.54
C ARG A 94 -5.69 0.95 7.74
N VAL A 95 -5.78 0.74 6.43
CA VAL A 95 -6.66 1.48 5.53
C VAL A 95 -7.65 0.49 4.95
N LEU A 96 -8.92 0.64 5.32
CA LEU A 96 -10.01 -0.21 4.82
C LEU A 96 -10.78 0.55 3.75
N PHE A 97 -11.04 -0.10 2.62
CA PHE A 97 -11.85 0.46 1.54
C PHE A 97 -12.66 -0.62 0.83
N LEU A 98 -13.75 -0.19 0.20
CA LEU A 98 -14.65 -0.99 -0.62
C LEU A 98 -15.10 -0.12 -1.79
N ASN A 99 -15.01 -0.68 -2.99
CA ASN A 99 -15.41 -0.05 -4.26
C ASN A 99 -16.57 -0.79 -4.92
#